data_AF-K1RFW4-F1
#
_entry.id   AF-K1RFW4-F1
#
_cell.length_a   1.000
_cell.length_b   1.000
_cell.length_c   1.000
_cell.angle_alpha   90.00
_cell.angle_beta   90.00
_cell.angle_gamma   90.00
#
_symmetry.space_group_name_H-M   'P 1'
#
loop_
_entity.id
_entity.type
_entity.pdbx_description
1 polymer ?
#
loop_
_entity_poly.entity_id
_entity_poly.type
_entity_poly.pdbx_seq_one_letter_code
_entity_poly.pdbx_strand_id
1 'polypeptide(L)'
;MLYYKYNEVEIMIKTVRDINLNNKKVLIRCDFNVPIKDGVITDDTRIVESLKTIQYVLSKNCKIILFSHLGRIKEVSDLAK
;
A
#
# COMPACT_ATOMS: atom_id res chain seq x y z
N MET A 1 -1.63 13.68 -12.54
CA MET A 1 -2.91 13.51 -13.26
C MET A 1 -2.72 12.33 -14.20
N LEU A 2 -3.42 11.23 -13.97
CA LEU A 2 -3.29 10.01 -14.78
C LEU A 2 -4.66 9.72 -15.39
N TYR A 3 -4.70 9.62 -16.72
CA TYR A 3 -5.90 9.27 -17.48
C TYR A 3 -5.80 7.81 -17.91
N TYR A 4 -6.86 7.04 -17.65
CA TYR A 4 -6.97 5.66 -18.11
C TYR A 4 -8.17 5.55 -19.07
N LYS A 5 -7.96 4.98 -20.26
CA LYS A 5 -9.04 4.65 -21.20
C LYS A 5 -9.45 3.20 -20.98
N TYR A 6 -10.72 2.98 -20.67
CA TYR A 6 -11.36 1.66 -20.71
C TYR A 6 -12.69 1.80 -21.44
N ASN A 7 -12.85 1.11 -22.58
CA ASN A 7 -14.07 1.15 -23.41
C ASN A 7 -14.59 2.58 -23.69
N GLU A 8 -13.70 3.47 -24.14
CA GLU A 8 -14.00 4.88 -24.50
C GLU A 8 -14.43 5.82 -23.36
N VAL A 9 -14.51 5.32 -22.12
CA VAL A 9 -14.74 6.16 -20.94
C VAL A 9 -13.41 6.67 -20.40
N GLU A 10 -13.27 8.00 -20.33
CA GLU A 10 -12.15 8.65 -19.67
C GLU A 10 -12.39 8.67 -18.16
N ILE A 11 -11.68 7.81 -17.43
CA ILE A 11 -11.80 7.73 -15.98
C ILE A 11 -10.62 8.46 -15.36
N MET A 12 -10.92 9.55 -14.65
CA MET A 12 -9.95 10.27 -13.84
C MET A 12 -9.76 9.53 -12.51
N ILE A 13 -8.59 8.94 -12.31
CA ILE A 13 -8.23 8.29 -11.06
C ILE A 13 -8.01 9.37 -10.00
N LYS A 14 -8.81 9.33 -8.93
CA LYS A 14 -8.62 10.19 -7.76
C LYS A 14 -7.35 9.81 -7.04
N THR A 15 -6.61 10.83 -6.62
CA THR A 15 -5.45 10.68 -5.74
C THR A 15 -5.90 10.71 -4.28
N VAL A 16 -5.01 10.31 -3.37
CA VAL A 16 -5.25 10.42 -1.92
C VAL A 16 -5.49 11.86 -1.44
N ARG A 17 -5.10 12.86 -2.26
CA ARG A 17 -5.31 14.29 -1.98
C ARG A 17 -6.73 14.75 -2.31
N ASP A 18 -7.46 13.99 -3.12
CA ASP A 18 -8.81 14.34 -3.59
C ASP A 18 -9.93 13.77 -2.69
N ILE A 19 -9.56 13.19 -1.55
CA ILE A 19 -10.46 12.44 -0.65
C ILE A 19 -10.46 13.09 0.73
N ASN A 20 -11.64 13.24 1.34
CA ASN A 20 -11.75 13.64 2.75
C ASN A 20 -11.49 12.44 3.67
N LEU A 21 -10.38 12.49 4.39
CA LEU A 21 -9.90 11.41 5.25
C LEU A 21 -10.26 11.60 6.74
N ASN A 22 -10.77 12.78 7.13
CA ASN A 22 -11.06 13.11 8.53
C ASN A 22 -12.07 12.12 9.15
N ASN A 23 -11.73 11.58 10.31
CA ASN A 23 -12.50 10.60 11.07
C ASN A 23 -12.87 9.33 10.27
N LYS A 24 -12.05 8.94 9.28
CA LYS A 24 -12.23 7.70 8.51
C LYS A 24 -11.27 6.61 8.95
N LYS A 25 -11.64 5.35 8.65
CA LYS A 25 -10.73 4.20 8.62
C LYS A 25 -10.27 4.01 7.18
N VAL A 26 -8.98 4.18 6.92
CA VAL A 26 -8.38 4.18 5.59
C VAL A 26 -7.60 2.89 5.41
N LEU A 27 -8.03 2.06 4.48
CA LEU A 27 -7.33 0.85 4.08
C LEU A 27 -6.32 1.20 2.98
N ILE A 28 -5.03 0.98 3.23
CA ILE A 28 -3.95 1.31 2.28
C ILE A 28 -3.25 0.02 1.84
N ARG A 29 -3.31 -0.26 0.53
CA ARG A 29 -2.55 -1.33 -0.11
C ARG A 29 -1.12 -0.85 -0.27
N CYS A 30 -0.19 -1.43 0.47
CA CYS A 30 1.23 -1.14 0.35
C CYS A 30 1.96 -2.25 -0.41
N ASP A 31 3.10 -1.89 -0.98
CA ASP A 31 4.09 -2.83 -1.49
C ASP A 31 5.17 -3.03 -0.43
N PHE A 32 5.01 -4.05 0.40
CA PHE A 32 6.00 -4.49 1.40
C PHE A 32 6.60 -5.83 1.01
N ASN A 33 6.63 -6.13 -0.30
CA ASN A 33 7.26 -7.34 -0.80
C ASN A 33 8.78 -7.14 -0.84
N VAL A 34 9.40 -7.18 0.34
CA VAL A 34 10.82 -6.94 0.56
C VAL A 34 11.60 -8.26 0.68
N PRO A 35 12.88 -8.30 0.28
CA PRO A 35 13.71 -9.47 0.48
C PRO A 35 14.03 -9.68 1.97
N ILE A 36 13.69 -10.86 2.48
CA ILE A 36 13.95 -11.28 3.86
C ILE A 36 14.94 -12.44 3.85
N LYS A 37 15.97 -12.36 4.69
CA LYS A 37 16.93 -13.44 4.93
C LYS A 37 17.02 -13.66 6.44
N ASP A 38 16.80 -14.89 6.88
CA ASP A 38 16.87 -15.29 8.29
C ASP A 38 15.98 -14.42 9.22
N GLY A 39 14.79 -14.05 8.74
CA GLY A 39 13.84 -13.18 9.46
C GLY A 39 14.19 -11.69 9.44
N VAL A 40 15.27 -11.29 8.78
CA VAL A 40 15.75 -9.90 8.70
C VAL A 40 15.53 -9.34 7.30
N ILE A 41 15.00 -8.12 7.22
CA ILE A 41 14.85 -7.38 5.96
C ILE A 41 16.23 -6.96 5.47
N THR A 42 16.56 -7.29 4.23
CA THR A 42 17.87 -6.99 3.62
C THR A 42 17.86 -5.73 2.74
N ASP A 43 16.68 -5.30 2.30
CA ASP A 43 16.42 -4.05 1.58
C ASP A 43 15.03 -3.54 1.94
N ASP A 44 14.95 -2.35 2.52
CA ASP A 44 13.73 -1.73 3.02
C ASP A 44 13.17 -0.63 2.08
N THR A 45 13.76 -0.45 0.89
CA THR A 45 13.42 0.64 -0.05
C THR A 45 11.91 0.76 -0.27
N ARG A 46 11.21 -0.36 -0.49
CA ARG A 46 9.76 -0.38 -0.73
C ARG A 46 8.93 0.10 0.47
N ILE A 47 9.39 -0.20 1.69
CA ILE A 47 8.77 0.27 2.92
C ILE A 47 8.97 1.79 3.03
N VAL A 48 10.21 2.26 2.84
CA VAL A 48 10.56 3.68 2.92
C VAL A 48 9.78 4.51 1.90
N GLU A 49 9.64 4.04 0.66
CA GLU A 49 8.87 4.72 -0.38
C GLU A 49 7.39 4.86 -0.02
N SER A 50 6.81 3.86 0.65
CA SER A 50 5.42 3.88 1.10
C SER A 50 5.16 4.90 2.22
N LEU A 51 6.19 5.27 3.00
CA LEU A 51 6.04 6.16 4.15
C LEU A 51 5.46 7.53 3.78
N LYS A 52 5.77 8.07 2.59
CA LYS A 52 5.26 9.38 2.15
C LYS A 52 3.73 9.43 2.15
N THR A 53 3.09 8.39 1.64
CA THR A 53 1.62 8.28 1.60
C THR A 53 1.05 8.00 2.98
N ILE A 54 1.69 7.11 3.75
CA ILE A 54 1.24 6.74 5.10
C ILE A 54 1.26 7.97 6.01
N GLN A 55 2.35 8.74 6.02
CA GLN A 55 2.49 9.96 6.82
C GLN A 55 1.47 11.03 6.41
N TYR A 56 1.24 11.21 5.10
CA TYR A 56 0.21 12.12 4.60
C TYR A 56 -1.18 11.74 5.13
N VAL A 57 -1.55 10.45 5.08
CA VAL A 57 -2.86 9.99 5.55
C VAL A 57 -2.96 10.10 7.08
N LEU A 58 -1.91 9.72 7.81
CA LEU A 58 -1.86 9.81 9.29
C LEU A 58 -2.08 11.25 9.76
N SER A 59 -1.57 12.23 9.01
CA SER A 59 -1.73 13.65 9.34
C SER A 59 -3.17 14.17 9.21
N LYS A 60 -4.14 13.36 8.74
CA LYS A 60 -5.52 13.78 8.44
C LYS A 60 -6.57 13.35 9.47
N ASN A 61 -6.20 13.23 10.75
CA ASN A 61 -7.11 12.82 11.84
C ASN A 61 -7.94 11.57 11.47
N CYS A 62 -7.26 10.51 11.06
CA CYS A 62 -7.88 9.27 10.60
C CYS A 62 -7.19 8.05 11.24
N LYS A 63 -7.75 6.87 11.00
CA LYS A 63 -7.15 5.58 11.37
C LYS A 63 -6.71 4.86 10.12
N ILE A 64 -5.54 4.23 10.15
CA ILE A 64 -4.98 3.51 8.99
C ILE A 64 -4.97 2.01 9.26
N ILE A 65 -5.27 1.23 8.22
CA ILE A 65 -5.07 -0.21 8.15
C ILE A 65 -4.19 -0.49 6.93
N LEU A 66 -2.98 -1.00 7.15
CA LEU A 66 -2.04 -1.34 6.08
C LEU A 66 -2.18 -2.82 5.73
N PHE A 67 -2.09 -3.14 4.45
CA PHE A 67 -2.05 -4.53 4.01
C PHE A 67 -1.10 -4.69 2.83
N SER A 68 -0.25 -5.72 2.93
CA SER A 68 0.68 -6.10 1.86
C SER A 68 0.57 -7.58 1.49
N HIS A 69 1.20 -7.95 0.38
CA HIS A 69 1.58 -9.33 0.14
C HIS A 69 3.08 -9.44 0.48
N LEU A 70 3.54 -10.64 0.81
CA LEU A 70 4.96 -10.90 1.07
C LEU A 70 5.32 -12.25 0.45
N GLY A 71 6.30 -12.25 -0.46
CA GLY A 71 6.71 -13.43 -1.18
C GLY A 71 5.58 -14.06 -2.01
N ARG A 72 5.70 -15.37 -2.25
CA ARG A 72 4.71 -16.17 -2.98
C ARG A 72 4.47 -17.46 -2.21
N ILE A 73 3.26 -17.62 -1.70
CA ILE A 73 2.79 -18.86 -1.08
C ILE A 73 2.50 -19.84 -2.22
N LYS A 74 3.23 -20.96 -2.27
CA LYS A 74 2.99 -22.02 -3.26
C LYS A 74 2.35 -23.24 -2.62
N GLU A 75 2.70 -23.52 -1.37
CA GLU A 75 2.20 -24.66 -0.60
C GLU A 75 1.77 -24.23 0.80
N VAL A 76 1.00 -25.08 1.48
CA VAL A 76 0.53 -24.84 2.86
C VAL A 76 1.71 -24.67 3.82
N SER A 77 2.83 -25.34 3.55
CA SER A 77 4.09 -25.22 4.30
C SER A 77 4.70 -23.81 4.27
N ASP A 78 4.32 -22.96 3.29
CA ASP A 78 4.81 -21.57 3.19
C ASP A 78 4.05 -20.59 4.09
N LEU A 79 2.93 -21.00 4.71
CA LEU A 79 2.08 -20.12 5.54
C LEU A 79 2.71 -19.74 6.88
N ALA A 80 3.72 -20.48 7.34
CA ALA A 80 4.27 -20.41 8.70
C ALA A 80 5.72 -19.88 8.77
N LYS A 81 6.21 -19.25 7.70
CA LYS A 81 7.56 -18.66 7.67
C LYS A 81 7.65 -17.33 8.42
#